data_AF-A0A952IHC4-F1
#
_entry.id   AF-A0A952IHC4-F1
#
_cell.length_a   1.000
_cell.length_b   1.000
_cell.length_c   1.000
_cell.angle_alpha   90.00
_cell.angle_beta   90.00
_cell.angle_gamma   90.00
#
_symmetry.space_group_name_H-M   'P 1'
#
loop_
_entity.id
_entity.type
_entity.pdbx_description
1 polymer ?
#
loop_
_entity_poly.entity_id
_entity_poly.type
_entity_poly.pdbx_seq_one_letter_code
_entity_poly.pdbx_strand_id
1 'polypeptide(L)'
;DDGKNIEVEERSDLWVMDKYEPKGNNGFGYDPIVYPLENGKPAARTYSELSPNEKNNISHRGQALKKIVEKLLSQQVSPVAS
;
A
#
# COMPACT_ATOMS: atom_id res chain seq x y z
N ASP A 1 7.64 -16.05 -24.14
CA ASP A 1 7.86 -16.40 -22.73
C ASP A 1 9.33 -16.12 -22.45
N ASP A 2 9.57 -14.89 -22.05
CA ASP A 2 10.88 -14.26 -21.98
C ASP A 2 11.40 -14.31 -20.53
N GLY A 3 10.66 -14.98 -19.62
CA GLY A 3 11.12 -15.42 -18.30
C GLY A 3 11.44 -14.30 -17.31
N LYS A 4 11.05 -13.05 -17.56
CA LYS A 4 11.35 -11.93 -16.67
C LYS A 4 10.34 -11.82 -15.54
N ASN A 5 10.79 -12.15 -14.33
CA ASN A 5 10.06 -11.90 -13.09
C ASN A 5 10.34 -10.48 -12.57
N ILE A 6 9.29 -9.78 -12.14
CA ILE A 6 9.42 -8.50 -11.42
C ILE A 6 8.92 -8.74 -10.00
N GLU A 7 9.84 -8.62 -9.06
CA GLU A 7 9.55 -8.76 -7.63
C GLU A 7 9.78 -7.41 -6.94
N VAL A 8 8.85 -7.05 -6.07
CA VAL A 8 8.92 -5.87 -5.21
C VAL A 8 8.39 -6.25 -3.83
N GLU A 9 9.08 -5.80 -2.79
CA GLU A 9 8.68 -5.97 -1.42
C GLU A 9 8.50 -4.60 -0.76
N GLU A 10 7.35 -4.39 -0.12
CA GLU A 10 7.08 -3.22 0.72
C GLU A 10 6.51 -3.68 2.06
N ARG A 11 6.84 -2.94 3.12
CA ARG A 11 6.35 -3.19 4.48
C ARG A 11 5.76 -1.89 5.05
N SER A 12 4.84 -2.04 6.00
CA SER A 12 4.32 -0.92 6.77
C SER A 12 4.34 -1.29 8.24
N ASP A 13 4.96 -0.44 9.05
CA ASP A 13 4.76 -0.47 10.49
C ASP A 13 3.39 0.13 10.80
N LEU A 14 2.65 -0.54 11.68
CA LEU A 14 1.27 -0.20 12.01
C LEU A 14 1.09 -0.18 13.51
N TRP A 15 0.12 0.62 13.96
CA TRP A 15 -0.34 0.55 15.33
C TRP A 15 -1.62 -0.26 15.42
N VAL A 16 -1.70 -1.16 16.39
CA VAL A 16 -2.87 -2.00 16.65
C VAL A 16 -3.53 -1.51 17.93
N MET A 17 -4.86 -1.39 17.94
CA MET A 17 -5.59 -1.05 19.16
C MET A 17 -5.47 -2.14 20.22
N ASP A 18 -5.16 -1.74 21.45
CA ASP A 18 -5.12 -2.64 22.63
C ASP A 18 -6.50 -3.18 23.02
N LYS A 19 -7.58 -2.41 22.75
CA LYS A 19 -8.97 -2.83 22.98
C LYS A 19 -9.67 -3.05 21.65
N TYR A 20 -10.30 -4.21 21.50
CA TYR A 20 -11.02 -4.61 20.29
C TYR A 20 -12.31 -3.80 20.11
N GLU A 21 -12.19 -2.61 19.53
CA GLU A 21 -13.32 -1.83 19.01
C GLU A 21 -13.06 -1.54 17.53
N PRO A 22 -13.46 -2.46 16.63
CA PRO A 22 -13.34 -2.27 15.19
C PRO A 22 -13.98 -0.97 14.72
N LYS A 23 -13.30 -0.21 13.86
CA LYS A 23 -13.83 1.03 13.27
C LYS A 23 -13.80 0.98 11.75
N GLY A 24 -14.82 1.59 11.14
CA GLY A 24 -14.97 1.64 9.68
C GLY A 24 -15.43 0.33 9.07
N ASN A 25 -15.84 0.40 7.81
CA ASN A 25 -16.48 -0.70 7.08
C ASN A 25 -15.81 -1.00 5.74
N ASN A 26 -14.75 -0.27 5.37
CA ASN A 26 -14.02 -0.50 4.12
C ASN A 26 -12.92 -1.54 4.30
N GLY A 27 -12.38 -2.05 3.20
CA GLY A 27 -11.23 -2.95 3.24
C GLY A 27 -11.58 -4.37 3.68
N PHE A 28 -10.65 -5.06 4.32
CA PHE A 28 -10.77 -6.47 4.69
C PHE A 28 -9.79 -6.85 5.82
N GLY A 29 -10.01 -8.02 6.45
CA GLY A 29 -9.09 -8.58 7.44
C GLY A 29 -8.93 -7.67 8.67
N TYR A 30 -7.69 -7.31 8.99
CA TYR A 30 -7.34 -6.54 10.19
C TYR A 30 -7.52 -5.02 10.04
N ASP A 31 -7.92 -4.53 8.85
CA ASP A 31 -8.09 -3.11 8.58
C ASP A 31 -8.91 -2.33 9.65
N PRO A 32 -9.97 -2.90 10.28
CA PRO A 32 -10.76 -2.20 11.29
C PRO A 32 -10.06 -1.96 12.63
N ILE A 33 -8.89 -2.56 12.88
CA ILE A 33 -8.19 -2.47 14.17
C ILE A 33 -6.74 -1.98 14.04
N VAL A 34 -6.29 -1.71 12.82
CA VAL A 34 -4.93 -1.23 12.55
C VAL A 34 -4.95 0.20 12.01
N TYR A 35 -3.99 0.98 12.47
CA TYR A 35 -3.82 2.39 12.14
C TYR A 35 -2.51 2.56 11.37
N PRO A 36 -2.50 3.27 10.24
CA PRO A 36 -1.26 3.67 9.59
C PRO A 36 -0.48 4.62 10.50
N LEU A 37 0.84 4.64 10.35
CA LEU A 37 1.68 5.59 11.06
C LEU A 37 1.89 6.86 10.23
N GLU A 38 1.69 8.01 10.86
CA GLU A 38 2.04 9.32 10.36
C GLU A 38 3.13 9.91 11.26
N ASN A 39 4.32 10.16 10.69
CA ASN A 39 5.49 10.64 11.44
C ASN A 39 5.82 9.78 12.68
N GLY A 40 5.71 8.45 12.54
CA GLY A 40 6.00 7.48 13.60
C GLY A 40 4.92 7.38 14.69
N LYS A 41 3.78 8.04 14.52
CA LYS A 41 2.66 8.00 15.47
C LYS A 41 1.41 7.43 14.79
N PRO A 42 0.50 6.77 15.53
CA PRO A 42 -0.76 6.29 14.95
C PRO A 42 -1.55 7.46 14.36
N ALA A 43 -2.06 7.28 13.15
CA ALA A 43 -3.03 8.20 12.57
C ALA A 43 -4.35 8.17 13.34
N ALA A 44 -5.25 9.12 13.06
CA ALA A 44 -6.55 9.20 13.73
C ALA A 44 -7.56 8.13 13.27
N ARG A 45 -7.36 7.55 12.08
CA ARG A 45 -8.30 6.65 11.40
C ARG A 45 -7.68 5.28 11.17
N THR A 46 -8.46 4.23 11.34
CA THR A 46 -8.11 2.86 10.93
C THR A 46 -8.05 2.74 9.40
N TYR A 47 -7.44 1.67 8.88
CA TYR A 47 -7.48 1.42 7.42
C TYR A 47 -8.91 1.24 6.89
N SER A 48 -9.84 0.72 7.70
CA SER A 48 -11.25 0.56 7.30
C SER A 48 -12.07 1.85 7.31
N GLU A 49 -11.56 2.93 7.92
CA GLU A 49 -12.16 4.26 7.86
C GLU A 49 -11.63 5.10 6.69
N LEU A 50 -10.58 4.64 6.01
CA LEU A 50 -10.09 5.28 4.78
C LEU A 50 -10.93 4.85 3.58
N SER A 51 -11.08 5.75 2.62
CA SER A 51 -11.56 5.38 1.29
C SER A 51 -10.55 4.45 0.60
N PRO A 52 -10.99 3.65 -0.40
CA PRO A 52 -10.07 2.82 -1.18
C PRO A 52 -8.91 3.60 -1.80
N ASN A 53 -9.16 4.84 -2.24
CA ASN A 53 -8.14 5.69 -2.84
C ASN A 53 -7.10 6.18 -1.82
N GLU A 54 -7.55 6.65 -0.64
CA GLU A 54 -6.65 7.00 0.47
C GLU A 54 -5.79 5.81 0.88
N LYS A 55 -6.39 4.63 1.07
CA LYS A 55 -5.66 3.40 1.42
C LYS A 55 -4.65 3.00 0.35
N ASN A 56 -5.01 3.05 -0.92
CA ASN A 56 -4.10 2.74 -2.03
C ASN A 56 -2.93 3.73 -2.11
N ASN A 57 -3.10 4.96 -1.64
CA ASN A 57 -2.01 5.92 -1.63
C ASN A 57 -0.96 5.67 -0.55
N ILE A 58 -1.34 5.07 0.59
CA ILE A 58 -0.46 4.95 1.76
C ILE A 58 -0.09 3.51 2.16
N SER A 59 -0.85 2.50 1.71
CA SER A 59 -0.59 1.11 2.11
C SER A 59 0.63 0.50 1.42
N HIS A 60 1.32 -0.44 2.09
CA HIS A 60 2.43 -1.22 1.51
C HIS A 60 2.07 -1.80 0.13
N ARG A 61 0.86 -2.34 -0.02
CA ARG A 61 0.39 -2.91 -1.29
C ARG A 61 0.33 -1.84 -2.38
N GLY A 62 -0.21 -0.68 -2.06
CA GLY A 62 -0.26 0.45 -2.99
C GLY A 62 1.13 0.92 -3.41
N GLN A 63 2.07 1.00 -2.46
CA GLN A 63 3.46 1.38 -2.73
C GLN A 63 4.19 0.33 -3.58
N ALA A 64 3.99 -0.96 -3.29
CA ALA A 64 4.57 -2.04 -4.07
C ALA A 64 4.07 -2.01 -5.53
N LEU A 65 2.76 -1.80 -5.72
CA LEU A 65 2.17 -1.67 -7.05
C LEU A 65 2.73 -0.48 -7.82
N LYS A 66 2.92 0.68 -7.19
CA LYS A 66 3.57 1.84 -7.82
C LYS A 66 4.97 1.49 -8.33
N LYS A 67 5.80 0.84 -7.51
CA LYS A 67 7.14 0.39 -7.89
C LYS A 67 7.13 -0.67 -9.00
N ILE A 68 6.14 -1.57 -9.02
CA ILE A 68 5.95 -2.52 -10.12
C ILE A 68 5.66 -1.77 -11.42
N VAL A 69 4.73 -0.81 -11.40
CA VAL A 69 4.39 0.01 -12.58
C VAL A 69 5.61 0.78 -13.10
N GLU A 70 6.39 1.41 -12.21
CA GLU A 70 7.63 2.10 -12.57
C GLU A 70 8.66 1.16 -13.24
N LYS A 71 8.84 -0.06 -12.69
CA LYS A 71 9.73 -1.07 -13.28
C LYS A 71 9.25 -1.58 -14.63
N LEU A 72 7.93 -1.69 -14.83
CA LEU A 72 7.36 -2.10 -16.11
C LEU A 72 7.54 -1.00 -17.18
N LEU A 73 7.27 0.25 -16.82
CA LEU A 73 7.39 1.38 -17.75
C LEU A 73 8.85 1.66 -18.11
N SER A 74 9.77 1.60 -17.15
CA SER A 74 11.21 1.78 -17.41
C SER A 74 11.80 0.69 -18.32
N GLN A 75 11.21 -0.50 -18.36
CA GLN A 75 11.60 -1.56 -19.30
C GLN A 75 11.03 -1.38 -20.70
N GLN A 76 9.96 -0.59 -20.87
CA GLN A 76 9.32 -0.33 -22.17
C GLN A 76 9.95 0.84 -22.94
N VAL A 77 10.89 1.59 -22.36
CA VAL A 77 11.57 2.70 -23.06
C VAL A 77 12.90 2.21 -23.66
N SER A 78 12.83 1.57 -24.82
CA SER A 78 13.92 1.74 -25.80
C SER A 78 13.66 3.07 -26.51
N PRO A 79 14.61 4.02 -26.55
CA PRO A 79 14.44 5.19 -27.39
C PRO A 79 14.39 4.68 -28.84
N VAL A 80 13.25 4.89 -29.51
CA VAL A 80 13.25 4.92 -30.96
C VAL A 80 14.16 6.09 -31.32
N ALA A 81 15.40 5.79 -31.70
CA ALA A 81 16.32 6.77 -32.25
C ALA A 81 15.63 7.47 -33.42
N SER A 82 15.54 8.80 -33.36
CA SER A 82 15.25 9.68 -34.49
C SER A 82 16.51 10.47 -34.82
#